data_AF-A0A8T0Q862-F1
#
_entry.id   AF-A0A8T0Q862-F1
#
_cell.length_a   1.000
_cell.length_b   1.000
_cell.length_c   1.000
_cell.angle_alpha   90.00
_cell.angle_beta   90.00
_cell.angle_gamma   90.00
#
_symmetry.space_group_name_H-M   'P 1'
#
loop_
_entity.id
_entity.type
_entity.pdbx_description
1 polymer ?
#
loop_
_entity_poly.entity_id
_entity_poly.type
_entity_poly.pdbx_seq_one_letter_code
_entity_poly.pdbx_strand_id
1 'polypeptide(L)'
;MSVEYDDTTSAASHGQGLHETTSSRCLTETFTATHNFEVTDFSLLDGMGISEFVSSSTFTVGGYDWNIMFFPDGNKKEHEGAFVSVFLCFIGGGEATRVRAKFSLSMVDRDGRVPLIHTFGTEDREWSWGLPCFIEKYKLRHFLRPGPVGGRAVQPPRAPKTCVLSARSPVFDAELFGPLNKNNSAHPVKINDMDPTIFEGLLHFIYADSLPDCCDSNENTTMQHLLIAADRYGLDRLRALCEAKLCQGIDVQTVATTLALGEQHNCERLKDACLRFIASRDVLSAIMETDGFRHLKESCPLILEAISEKIATFRKRRTSMQHLR
;
A
#
# COMPACT_ATOMS: atom_id res chain seq x y z
N MET A 1 -44.23 3.29 -8.74
CA MET A 1 -44.54 4.73 -8.85
C MET A 1 -45.99 4.82 -9.25
N SER A 2 -46.85 5.35 -8.38
CA SER A 2 -48.28 5.55 -8.69
C SER A 2 -48.48 7.03 -8.92
N VAL A 3 -49.02 7.39 -10.09
CA VAL A 3 -49.42 8.77 -10.40
C VAL A 3 -50.93 8.72 -10.49
N GLU A 4 -51.61 9.25 -9.49
CA GLU A 4 -53.06 9.48 -9.56
C GLU A 4 -53.30 10.80 -10.27
N TYR A 5 -54.13 10.76 -11.31
CA TYR A 5 -54.63 11.93 -12.00
C TYR A 5 -56.02 12.20 -11.45
N ASP A 6 -56.21 13.35 -10.79
CA ASP A 6 -57.53 13.85 -10.45
C ASP A 6 -58.08 14.59 -11.68
N ASP A 7 -59.08 14.01 -12.33
CA ASP A 7 -59.96 14.75 -13.22
C ASP A 7 -61.42 14.38 -12.93
N THR A 8 -62.16 15.38 -12.43
CA THR A 8 -63.56 15.26 -12.04
C THR A 8 -64.45 15.06 -13.27
N THR A 9 -65.17 13.94 -13.38
CA THR A 9 -66.65 13.86 -13.48
C THR A 9 -67.15 12.42 -13.72
N SER A 10 -67.81 11.86 -12.69
CA SER A 10 -68.96 10.92 -12.65
C SER A 10 -68.95 9.50 -13.27
N ALA A 11 -69.31 8.55 -12.37
CA ALA A 11 -70.07 7.30 -12.52
C ALA A 11 -69.40 5.99 -12.99
N ALA A 12 -68.89 5.26 -11.98
CA ALA A 12 -69.04 3.82 -11.69
C ALA A 12 -68.78 2.75 -12.78
N SER A 13 -67.71 1.98 -12.59
CA SER A 13 -67.82 0.52 -12.37
C SER A 13 -66.56 -0.02 -11.67
N HIS A 14 -66.77 -0.77 -10.59
CA HIS A 14 -65.73 -1.42 -9.80
C HIS A 14 -65.15 -2.61 -10.59
N GLY A 15 -63.97 -2.44 -11.16
CA GLY A 15 -63.10 -3.53 -11.61
C GLY A 15 -61.83 -3.51 -10.77
N GLN A 16 -61.54 -4.60 -10.06
CA GLN A 16 -60.29 -4.78 -9.31
C GLN A 16 -59.10 -4.64 -10.27
N GLY A 17 -58.41 -3.50 -10.21
CA GLY A 17 -57.17 -3.27 -10.92
C GLY A 17 -56.07 -4.13 -10.31
N LEU A 18 -55.69 -5.20 -11.03
CA LEU A 18 -54.43 -5.90 -10.78
C LEU A 18 -53.29 -4.88 -10.97
N HIS A 19 -52.57 -4.59 -9.89
CA HIS A 19 -51.35 -3.80 -9.95
C HIS A 19 -50.31 -4.56 -10.78
N GLU A 20 -50.13 -4.16 -12.04
CA GLU A 20 -49.03 -4.65 -12.88
C GLU A 20 -47.71 -4.11 -12.33
N THR A 21 -46.97 -4.99 -11.66
CA THR A 21 -45.63 -4.69 -11.19
C THR A 21 -44.67 -4.91 -12.36
N THR A 22 -44.14 -3.82 -12.91
CA THR A 22 -43.07 -3.88 -13.90
C THR A 22 -41.72 -4.00 -13.20
N SER A 23 -40.93 -4.98 -13.62
CA SER A 23 -39.54 -5.17 -13.19
C SER A 23 -38.65 -5.06 -14.41
N SER A 24 -37.54 -4.34 -14.30
CA SER A 24 -36.49 -4.31 -15.30
C SER A 24 -35.19 -4.80 -14.68
N ARG A 25 -34.35 -5.45 -15.49
CA ARG A 25 -33.04 -5.95 -15.10
C ARG A 25 -32.00 -5.30 -16.01
N CYS A 26 -31.06 -4.58 -15.43
CA CYS A 26 -29.87 -4.13 -16.12
C CYS A 26 -28.81 -5.23 -16.02
N LEU A 27 -28.35 -5.74 -17.16
CA LEU A 27 -27.19 -6.63 -17.25
C LEU A 27 -26.01 -5.81 -17.76
N THR A 28 -24.95 -5.76 -16.97
CA THR A 28 -23.67 -5.19 -17.41
C THR A 28 -22.85 -6.31 -18.01
N GLU A 29 -22.69 -6.31 -19.34
CA GLU A 29 -21.77 -7.24 -20.00
C GLU A 29 -20.33 -6.92 -19.60
N THR A 30 -19.59 -7.94 -19.20
CA THR A 30 -18.16 -7.83 -18.87
C THR A 30 -17.37 -8.67 -19.85
N PHE A 31 -16.43 -8.05 -20.55
CA PHE A 31 -15.52 -8.74 -21.47
C PHE A 31 -14.19 -8.99 -20.75
N THR A 32 -13.70 -10.23 -20.79
CA THR A 32 -12.40 -10.61 -20.21
C THR A 32 -11.53 -11.18 -21.32
N ALA A 33 -10.28 -10.73 -21.38
CA ALA A 33 -9.28 -11.23 -22.33
C ALA A 33 -7.91 -11.28 -21.67
N THR A 34 -7.01 -12.07 -22.25
CA THR A 34 -5.61 -12.16 -21.86
C THR A 34 -4.75 -11.87 -23.07
N HIS A 35 -3.82 -10.92 -22.94
CA HIS A 35 -2.87 -10.58 -23.99
C HIS A 35 -1.45 -10.82 -23.47
N ASN A 36 -0.66 -11.57 -24.24
CA ASN A 36 0.73 -11.87 -23.91
C ASN A 36 1.64 -10.99 -24.77
N PHE A 37 2.50 -10.21 -24.10
CA PHE A 37 3.53 -9.42 -24.77
C PHE A 37 4.91 -9.99 -24.44
N GLU A 38 5.57 -10.55 -25.45
CA GLU A 38 6.91 -11.10 -25.34
C GLU A 38 7.95 -10.06 -25.75
N VAL A 39 8.84 -9.71 -24.82
CA VAL A 39 9.99 -8.84 -25.07
C VAL A 39 11.23 -9.73 -25.22
N THR A 40 11.65 -9.95 -26.46
CA THR A 40 12.86 -10.72 -26.76
C THR A 40 14.11 -9.86 -26.58
N ASP A 41 15.24 -10.52 -26.28
CA ASP A 41 16.56 -9.89 -26.22
C ASP A 41 16.64 -8.62 -25.38
N PHE A 42 16.05 -8.63 -24.17
CA PHE A 42 16.04 -7.49 -23.24
C PHE A 42 17.40 -6.80 -23.05
N SER A 43 18.51 -7.55 -23.14
CA SER A 43 19.87 -6.98 -23.08
C SER A 43 20.17 -5.92 -24.16
N LEU A 44 19.48 -5.94 -25.30
CA LEU A 44 19.59 -4.93 -26.35
C LEU A 44 18.75 -3.68 -26.06
N LEU A 45 17.74 -3.82 -25.20
CA LEU A 45 16.85 -2.73 -24.78
C LEU A 45 17.35 -2.03 -23.51
N ASP A 46 18.26 -2.68 -22.78
CA ASP A 46 18.92 -2.14 -21.59
C ASP A 46 19.84 -0.97 -21.98
N GLY A 47 19.55 0.23 -21.48
CA GLY A 47 20.26 1.45 -21.86
C GLY A 47 19.62 2.22 -23.02
N MET A 48 18.36 1.91 -23.37
CA MET A 48 17.56 2.66 -24.35
C MET A 48 17.30 4.11 -23.92
N GLY A 49 17.28 4.39 -22.61
CA GLY A 49 17.03 5.70 -22.04
C GLY A 49 15.73 5.76 -21.24
N ILE A 50 15.72 6.62 -20.21
CA ILE A 50 14.55 6.85 -19.36
C ILE A 50 13.42 7.45 -20.22
N SER A 51 12.19 6.98 -20.01
CA SER A 51 10.98 7.34 -20.75
C SER A 51 10.92 6.81 -22.20
N GLU A 52 11.94 6.11 -22.68
CA GLU A 52 11.87 5.35 -23.93
C GLU A 52 11.19 4.00 -23.70
N PHE A 53 10.41 3.54 -24.68
CA PHE A 53 9.63 2.32 -24.56
C PHE A 53 9.51 1.53 -25.84
N VAL A 54 9.19 0.24 -25.66
CA VAL A 54 8.66 -0.63 -26.71
C VAL A 54 7.20 -0.95 -26.37
N SER A 55 6.38 -1.15 -27.40
CA SER A 55 4.96 -1.46 -27.22
C SER A 55 4.58 -2.81 -27.81
N SER A 56 3.58 -3.46 -27.23
CA SER A 56 2.91 -4.59 -27.86
C SER A 56 2.19 -4.17 -29.14
N SER A 57 1.76 -5.16 -29.93
CA SER A 57 0.70 -4.93 -30.91
C SER A 57 -0.58 -4.47 -30.22
N THR A 58 -1.39 -3.68 -30.93
CA THR A 58 -2.74 -3.33 -30.48
C THR A 58 -3.63 -4.56 -30.40
N PHE A 59 -4.44 -4.65 -29.35
CA PHE A 59 -5.43 -5.71 -29.17
C PHE A 59 -6.77 -5.12 -28.70
N THR A 60 -7.87 -5.76 -29.10
CA THR A 60 -9.22 -5.26 -28.85
C THR A 60 -9.91 -6.06 -27.75
N VAL A 61 -10.45 -5.37 -26.74
CA VAL A 61 -11.25 -5.97 -25.65
C VAL A 61 -12.46 -5.09 -25.37
N GLY A 62 -13.65 -5.68 -25.37
CA GLY A 62 -14.89 -4.95 -25.14
C GLY A 62 -15.19 -3.86 -26.18
N GLY A 63 -14.70 -4.03 -27.41
CA GLY A 63 -14.85 -3.05 -28.49
C GLY A 63 -13.88 -1.87 -28.43
N TYR A 64 -12.90 -1.92 -27.54
CA TYR A 64 -11.89 -0.88 -27.34
C TYR A 64 -10.49 -1.42 -27.64
N ASP A 65 -9.65 -0.55 -28.18
CA ASP A 65 -8.27 -0.88 -28.54
C ASP A 65 -7.30 -0.51 -27.42
N TRP A 66 -6.36 -1.42 -27.18
CA TRP A 66 -5.39 -1.35 -26.10
C TRP A 66 -4.01 -1.75 -26.59
N ASN A 67 -2.95 -1.27 -25.94
CA ASN A 67 -1.62 -1.87 -26.03
C ASN A 67 -0.92 -1.87 -24.67
N ILE A 68 0.18 -2.60 -24.58
CA ILE A 68 1.07 -2.62 -23.43
C ILE A 68 2.32 -1.81 -23.79
N MET A 69 2.69 -0.83 -22.98
CA MET A 69 3.97 -0.12 -23.07
C MET A 69 4.95 -0.69 -22.04
N PHE A 70 6.17 -0.98 -22.47
CA PHE A 70 7.25 -1.50 -21.64
C PHE A 70 8.45 -0.56 -21.73
N PHE A 71 8.87 -0.03 -20.57
CA PHE A 71 9.97 0.92 -20.43
C PHE A 71 11.17 0.21 -19.78
N PRO A 72 12.22 -0.17 -20.54
CA PRO A 72 13.35 -0.93 -20.02
C PRO A 72 14.15 -0.19 -18.94
N ASP A 73 14.21 1.14 -19.04
CA ASP A 73 14.95 2.03 -18.14
C ASP A 73 14.00 2.92 -17.33
N GLY A 74 12.74 2.50 -17.20
CA GLY A 74 11.73 3.18 -16.43
C GLY A 74 11.10 4.38 -17.15
N ASN A 75 9.92 4.81 -16.71
CA ASN A 75 9.19 5.92 -17.32
C ASN A 75 9.51 7.30 -16.69
N LYS A 76 10.08 7.33 -15.48
CA LYS A 76 10.36 8.55 -14.70
C LYS A 76 11.84 8.66 -14.35
N LYS A 77 12.37 9.90 -14.38
CA LYS A 77 13.76 10.20 -14.00
C LYS A 77 14.06 10.00 -12.52
N GLU A 78 13.05 10.09 -11.66
CA GLU A 78 13.15 9.94 -10.20
C GLU A 78 13.77 8.62 -9.76
N HIS A 79 13.74 7.60 -10.62
CA HIS A 79 14.27 6.27 -10.32
C HIS A 79 15.61 5.98 -11.00
N GLU A 80 16.22 6.96 -11.70
CA GLU A 80 17.50 6.85 -12.42
C GLU A 80 17.64 5.56 -13.27
N GLY A 81 16.52 5.06 -13.80
CA GLY A 81 16.47 3.80 -14.56
C GLY A 81 16.81 2.54 -13.78
N ALA A 82 16.65 2.52 -12.46
CA ALA A 82 16.81 1.33 -11.62
C ALA A 82 15.69 0.29 -11.81
N PHE A 83 14.54 0.70 -12.36
CA PHE A 83 13.35 -0.12 -12.54
C PHE A 83 12.93 -0.18 -14.00
N VAL A 84 12.30 -1.29 -14.35
CA VAL A 84 11.46 -1.42 -15.55
C VAL A 84 10.06 -0.92 -15.22
N SER A 85 9.40 -0.24 -16.15
CA SER A 85 7.99 0.15 -16.02
C SER A 85 7.11 -0.54 -17.04
N VAL A 86 5.85 -0.82 -16.70
CA VAL A 86 4.87 -1.44 -17.62
C VAL A 86 3.51 -0.79 -17.44
N PHE A 87 2.87 -0.43 -18.55
CA PHE A 87 1.56 0.21 -18.57
C PHE A 87 0.64 -0.45 -19.59
N LEU A 88 -0.64 -0.57 -19.23
CA LEU A 88 -1.72 -0.82 -20.18
C LEU A 88 -2.26 0.53 -20.64
N CYS A 89 -2.33 0.75 -21.94
CA CYS A 89 -2.84 1.98 -22.51
C CYS A 89 -4.10 1.73 -23.31
N PHE A 90 -5.02 2.67 -23.17
CA PHE A 90 -6.21 2.78 -23.98
C PHE A 90 -5.90 3.63 -25.20
N ILE A 91 -6.08 3.07 -26.41
CA ILE A 91 -5.73 3.73 -27.69
C ILE A 91 -6.87 4.60 -28.22
N GLY A 92 -7.93 4.77 -27.43
CA GLY A 92 -8.94 5.79 -27.65
C GLY A 92 -10.29 5.25 -28.12
N GLY A 93 -11.31 5.95 -27.62
CA GLY A 93 -12.50 6.41 -28.33
C GLY A 93 -12.55 7.92 -28.08
N GLY A 94 -13.32 8.70 -28.86
CA GLY A 94 -13.34 10.17 -28.74
C GLY A 94 -13.53 10.70 -27.31
N GLU A 95 -13.28 11.99 -27.09
CA GLU A 95 -13.09 12.65 -25.77
C GLU A 95 -14.19 12.40 -24.70
N ALA A 96 -15.36 11.89 -25.09
CA ALA A 96 -16.45 11.48 -24.19
C ALA A 96 -16.41 10.00 -23.75
N THR A 97 -15.48 9.19 -24.25
CA THR A 97 -15.44 7.74 -24.03
C THR A 97 -14.91 7.42 -22.64
N ARG A 98 -15.76 6.84 -21.80
CA ARG A 98 -15.38 6.39 -20.45
C ARG A 98 -15.34 4.88 -20.45
N VAL A 99 -14.16 4.32 -20.23
CA VAL A 99 -13.99 2.87 -20.10
C VAL A 99 -13.77 2.54 -18.62
N ARG A 100 -14.46 1.51 -18.14
CA ARG A 100 -14.17 0.88 -16.85
C ARG A 100 -13.55 -0.48 -17.10
N ALA A 101 -12.31 -0.67 -16.71
CA ALA A 101 -11.60 -1.93 -16.80
C ALA A 101 -10.99 -2.30 -15.45
N LYS A 102 -10.98 -3.60 -15.16
CA LYS A 102 -10.16 -4.21 -14.13
C LYS A 102 -9.20 -5.14 -14.83
N PHE A 103 -7.90 -4.94 -14.65
CA PHE A 103 -6.89 -5.73 -15.34
C PHE A 103 -5.77 -6.13 -14.39
N SER A 104 -5.04 -7.18 -14.74
CA SER A 104 -3.84 -7.58 -14.04
C SER A 104 -2.65 -7.60 -14.99
N LEU A 105 -1.54 -6.98 -14.59
CA LEU A 105 -0.26 -7.09 -15.30
C LEU A 105 0.59 -8.13 -14.61
N SER A 106 1.07 -9.09 -15.39
CA SER A 106 1.87 -10.19 -14.89
C SER A 106 3.08 -10.49 -15.75
N MET A 107 4.20 -10.80 -15.10
CA MET A 107 5.39 -11.29 -15.78
C MET A 107 5.42 -12.81 -15.67
N VAL A 108 5.73 -13.46 -16.78
CA VAL A 108 5.87 -14.91 -16.88
C VAL A 108 7.35 -15.23 -17.09
N ASP A 109 7.90 -16.15 -16.31
CA ASP A 109 9.27 -16.63 -16.50
C ASP A 109 9.35 -17.72 -17.59
N ARG A 110 10.56 -18.17 -17.92
CA ARG A 110 10.79 -19.19 -18.95
C ARG A 110 10.18 -20.55 -18.61
N ASP A 111 9.90 -20.82 -17.34
CA ASP A 111 9.27 -22.05 -16.86
C ASP A 111 7.73 -21.93 -16.86
N GLY A 112 7.17 -20.82 -17.38
CA GLY A 112 5.73 -20.55 -17.39
C GLY A 112 5.17 -20.12 -16.04
N ARG A 113 6.01 -19.82 -15.05
CA ARG A 113 5.58 -19.35 -13.73
C ARG A 113 5.37 -17.85 -13.78
N VAL A 114 4.58 -17.34 -12.85
CA VAL A 114 4.19 -15.93 -12.86
C VAL A 114 4.83 -15.17 -11.68
N PRO A 115 6.12 -14.76 -11.77
CA PRO A 115 6.87 -14.01 -10.74
C PRO A 115 6.13 -12.83 -10.10
N LEU A 116 5.29 -12.15 -10.87
CA LEU A 116 4.75 -10.87 -10.47
C LEU A 116 3.34 -10.73 -11.06
N ILE A 117 2.36 -10.32 -10.25
CA ILE A 117 0.99 -10.01 -10.71
C ILE A 117 0.48 -8.83 -9.88
N HIS A 118 0.14 -7.73 -10.55
CA HIS A 118 -0.52 -6.58 -9.95
C HIS A 118 -1.86 -6.33 -10.63
N THR A 119 -2.87 -5.89 -9.87
CA THR A 119 -4.23 -5.68 -10.36
C THR A 119 -4.60 -4.21 -10.22
N PHE A 120 -5.21 -3.66 -11.26
CA PHE A 120 -5.55 -2.25 -11.39
C PHE A 120 -7.04 -2.09 -11.71
N GLY A 121 -7.61 -0.96 -11.29
CA GLY A 121 -8.92 -0.48 -11.71
C GLY A 121 -8.76 0.88 -12.40
N THR A 122 -9.56 1.14 -13.43
CA THR A 122 -9.59 2.44 -14.11
C THR A 122 -10.58 3.36 -13.37
N GLU A 123 -10.19 3.87 -12.19
CA GLU A 123 -11.03 4.79 -11.41
C GLU A 123 -10.92 6.25 -11.91
N ASP A 124 -9.81 6.59 -12.58
CA ASP A 124 -9.48 7.93 -13.06
C ASP A 124 -9.61 8.12 -14.59
N ARG A 125 -9.72 9.39 -15.02
CA ARG A 125 -9.70 9.81 -16.44
C ARG A 125 -8.29 9.80 -17.04
N GLU A 126 -7.59 8.68 -16.90
CA GLU A 126 -6.29 8.49 -17.54
C GLU A 126 -6.43 7.68 -18.83
N TRP A 127 -5.42 7.75 -19.70
CA TRP A 127 -5.34 6.97 -20.93
C TRP A 127 -4.35 5.80 -20.78
N SER A 128 -3.67 5.70 -19.65
CA SER A 128 -2.68 4.66 -19.34
C SER A 128 -2.69 4.34 -17.86
N TRP A 129 -2.62 3.07 -17.50
CA TRP A 129 -2.57 2.61 -16.10
C TRP A 129 -1.50 1.53 -15.95
N GLY A 130 -0.69 1.59 -14.90
CA GLY A 130 0.41 0.65 -14.75
C GLY A 130 1.36 0.95 -13.60
N LEU A 131 2.59 0.42 -13.71
CA LEU A 131 3.59 0.47 -12.65
C LEU A 131 4.86 1.18 -13.12
N PRO A 132 5.15 2.38 -12.58
CA PRO A 132 6.45 3.03 -12.74
C PRO A 132 7.60 2.16 -12.23
N CYS A 133 7.38 1.38 -11.16
CA CYS A 133 8.38 0.48 -10.56
C CYS A 133 7.97 -0.99 -10.67
N PHE A 134 7.78 -1.51 -11.89
CA PHE A 134 7.27 -2.87 -12.13
C PHE A 134 8.22 -3.96 -11.63
N ILE A 135 9.52 -3.86 -11.94
CA ILE A 135 10.57 -4.74 -11.39
C ILE A 135 11.92 -4.03 -11.38
N GLU A 136 12.69 -4.23 -10.32
CA GLU A 136 14.10 -3.80 -10.25
C GLU A 136 14.92 -4.50 -11.34
N LYS A 137 15.72 -3.74 -12.10
CA LYS A 137 16.46 -4.30 -13.24
C LYS A 137 17.43 -5.42 -12.83
N TYR A 138 18.07 -5.35 -11.66
CA TYR A 138 18.95 -6.45 -11.23
C TYR A 138 18.18 -7.74 -10.94
N LYS A 139 16.94 -7.66 -10.43
CA LYS A 139 16.06 -8.83 -10.23
C LYS A 139 15.68 -9.43 -11.58
N LEU A 140 15.31 -8.58 -12.55
CA LEU A 140 15.02 -9.03 -13.90
C LEU A 140 16.23 -9.73 -14.55
N ARG A 141 17.43 -9.15 -14.43
CA ARG A 141 18.67 -9.80 -14.90
C ARG A 141 18.91 -11.17 -14.28
N HIS A 142 18.50 -11.39 -13.03
CA HIS A 142 18.62 -12.70 -12.38
C HIS A 142 17.69 -13.74 -13.01
N PHE A 143 16.45 -13.37 -13.33
CA PHE A 143 15.49 -14.24 -14.04
C PHE A 143 15.93 -14.56 -15.48
N LEU A 144 16.70 -13.68 -16.10
CA LEU A 144 17.18 -13.85 -17.48
C LEU A 144 18.45 -14.72 -17.57
N ARG A 145 19.10 -15.08 -16.45
CA ARG A 145 20.28 -15.95 -16.49
C ARG A 145 19.88 -17.39 -16.87
N PRO A 146 20.56 -18.03 -17.82
CA PRO A 146 20.32 -19.44 -18.12
C PRO A 146 20.64 -20.31 -16.90
N GLY A 147 19.70 -21.17 -16.50
CA GLY A 147 19.85 -22.08 -15.37
C GLY A 147 20.91 -23.17 -15.62
N PRO A 148 21.53 -23.72 -14.56
CA PRO A 148 22.53 -24.79 -14.71
C PRO A 148 21.88 -26.08 -15.24
N VAL A 149 22.47 -26.62 -16.30
CA VAL A 149 22.14 -27.94 -16.85
C VAL A 149 22.66 -29.00 -15.86
N GLY A 150 21.77 -29.58 -15.07
CA GLY A 150 22.15 -30.65 -14.16
C GLY A 150 21.05 -30.99 -13.18
N GLY A 151 20.39 -32.12 -13.42
CA GLY A 151 19.29 -32.63 -12.61
C GLY A 151 19.66 -32.75 -11.13
N ARG A 152 18.90 -32.04 -10.30
CA ARG A 152 18.63 -32.43 -8.92
C ARG A 152 17.19 -32.02 -8.64
N ALA A 153 16.42 -32.90 -7.99
CA ALA A 153 15.03 -32.64 -7.66
C ALA A 153 14.89 -31.31 -6.92
N VAL A 154 14.41 -30.29 -7.63
CA VAL A 154 14.09 -28.97 -7.09
C VAL A 154 12.74 -29.13 -6.42
N GLN A 155 12.69 -28.94 -5.11
CA GLN A 155 11.44 -28.79 -4.36
C GLN A 155 10.51 -27.80 -5.09
N PRO A 156 9.18 -28.00 -5.06
CA PRO A 156 8.26 -27.17 -5.83
C PRO A 156 8.57 -25.67 -5.60
N PRO A 157 8.72 -24.90 -6.69
CA PRO A 157 9.16 -23.52 -6.64
C PRO A 157 8.12 -22.68 -5.90
N ARG A 158 8.60 -21.95 -4.90
CA ARG A 158 7.84 -21.01 -4.08
C ARG A 158 7.07 -20.05 -4.98
N ALA A 159 5.79 -19.83 -4.70
CA ALA A 159 5.06 -18.77 -5.38
C ALA A 159 5.82 -17.43 -5.13
N PRO A 160 6.06 -16.65 -6.17
CA PRO A 160 6.99 -15.53 -6.10
C PRO A 160 6.44 -14.36 -5.25
N LYS A 161 5.13 -14.28 -5.06
CA LYS A 161 4.50 -13.39 -4.07
C LYS A 161 4.80 -13.81 -2.62
N THR A 162 4.80 -15.12 -2.33
CA THR A 162 5.06 -15.62 -0.98
C THR A 162 6.55 -15.59 -0.64
N CYS A 163 7.45 -15.60 -1.64
CA CYS A 163 8.89 -15.49 -1.39
C CYS A 163 9.31 -14.07 -0.97
N VAL A 164 8.70 -13.01 -1.52
CA VAL A 164 9.01 -11.63 -1.09
C VAL A 164 8.47 -11.36 0.31
N LEU A 165 7.24 -11.81 0.59
CA LEU A 165 6.62 -11.68 1.92
C LEU A 165 7.45 -12.38 3.00
N SER A 166 7.83 -13.64 2.77
CA SER A 166 8.67 -14.40 3.72
C SER A 166 10.08 -13.86 3.86
N ALA A 167 10.72 -13.46 2.76
CA ALA A 167 12.08 -12.91 2.83
C ALA A 167 12.15 -11.59 3.58
N ARG A 168 11.07 -10.79 3.55
CA ARG A 168 11.03 -9.45 4.16
C ARG A 168 10.33 -9.40 5.52
N SER A 169 9.53 -10.39 5.88
CA SER A 169 8.87 -10.46 7.19
C SER A 169 9.04 -11.85 7.82
N PRO A 170 9.68 -11.93 9.00
CA PRO A 170 9.80 -13.18 9.75
C PRO A 170 8.44 -13.79 10.12
N VAL A 171 7.43 -12.95 10.32
CA VAL A 171 6.07 -13.38 10.68
C VAL A 171 5.38 -14.02 9.48
N PHE A 172 5.49 -13.42 8.29
CA PHE A 172 4.96 -14.07 7.09
C PHE A 172 5.73 -15.34 6.74
N ASP A 173 7.03 -15.41 6.99
CA ASP A 173 7.79 -16.65 6.84
C ASP A 173 7.24 -17.75 7.76
N ALA A 174 7.00 -17.44 9.03
CA ALA A 174 6.44 -18.37 10.00
C ALA A 174 4.98 -18.75 9.70
N GLU A 175 4.12 -17.83 9.26
CA GLU A 175 2.73 -18.14 8.91
C GLU A 175 2.62 -18.97 7.63
N LEU A 176 3.45 -18.68 6.64
CA LEU A 176 3.41 -19.38 5.35
C LEU A 176 4.16 -20.71 5.39
N PHE A 177 5.24 -20.82 6.17
CA PHE A 177 6.17 -21.96 6.14
C PHE A 177 6.47 -22.59 7.50
N GLY A 178 5.84 -22.11 8.57
CA GLY A 178 6.00 -22.65 9.91
C GLY A 178 5.46 -24.08 10.07
N PRO A 179 5.79 -24.75 11.19
CA PRO A 179 5.44 -26.16 11.43
C PRO A 179 3.94 -26.46 11.34
N LEU A 180 3.07 -25.45 11.57
CA LEU A 180 1.62 -25.56 11.50
C LEU A 180 1.05 -25.62 10.06
N ASN A 181 1.79 -25.18 9.03
CA ASN A 181 1.27 -25.09 7.66
C ASN A 181 1.72 -26.25 6.75
N LYS A 182 2.44 -27.25 7.30
CA LYS A 182 2.88 -28.44 6.55
C LYS A 182 1.72 -29.30 6.04
N ASN A 183 0.52 -29.13 6.60
CA ASN A 183 -0.64 -29.99 6.34
C ASN A 183 -1.80 -29.26 5.63
N ASN A 184 -1.66 -27.95 5.31
CA ASN A 184 -2.82 -27.14 4.92
C ASN A 184 -2.53 -26.15 3.78
N SER A 185 -1.90 -26.65 2.71
CA SER A 185 -1.33 -25.92 1.58
C SER A 185 -2.31 -25.14 0.67
N ALA A 186 -3.52 -24.79 1.13
CA ALA A 186 -4.54 -24.16 0.28
C ALA A 186 -5.43 -23.10 0.98
N HIS A 187 -5.20 -22.77 2.26
CA HIS A 187 -6.05 -21.80 2.95
C HIS A 187 -5.49 -20.37 2.90
N PRO A 188 -6.31 -19.36 2.51
CA PRO A 188 -5.92 -17.96 2.60
C PRO A 188 -5.55 -17.58 4.04
N VAL A 189 -4.40 -16.93 4.24
CA VAL A 189 -4.03 -16.33 5.53
C VAL A 189 -5.03 -15.22 5.84
N LYS A 190 -5.76 -15.36 6.94
CA LYS A 190 -6.74 -14.37 7.39
C LYS A 190 -6.07 -13.38 8.33
N ILE A 191 -6.03 -12.11 7.91
CA ILE A 191 -5.57 -11.00 8.74
C ILE A 191 -6.82 -10.26 9.20
N ASN A 192 -7.21 -10.45 10.46
CA ASN A 192 -8.45 -9.87 11.01
C ASN A 192 -8.21 -8.57 11.79
N ASP A 193 -6.98 -8.31 12.19
CA ASP A 193 -6.62 -7.25 13.15
C ASP A 193 -5.84 -6.10 12.48
N MET A 194 -6.21 -5.74 11.26
CA MET A 194 -5.56 -4.66 10.54
C MET A 194 -6.53 -3.97 9.61
N ASP A 195 -6.52 -2.65 9.63
CA ASP A 195 -7.27 -1.87 8.66
C ASP A 195 -6.73 -2.14 7.23
N PRO A 196 -7.59 -2.33 6.23
CA PRO A 196 -7.18 -2.62 4.86
C PRO A 196 -6.19 -1.59 4.28
N THR A 197 -6.34 -0.30 4.59
CA THR A 197 -5.44 0.75 4.09
C THR A 197 -4.04 0.66 4.70
N ILE A 198 -3.96 0.30 5.99
CA ILE A 198 -2.69 0.08 6.68
C ILE A 198 -2.01 -1.19 6.15
N PHE A 199 -2.80 -2.23 5.88
CA PHE A 199 -2.28 -3.45 5.28
C PHE A 199 -1.75 -3.22 3.86
N GLU A 200 -2.47 -2.43 3.05
CA GLU A 200 -2.00 -2.00 1.73
C GLU A 200 -0.70 -1.22 1.83
N GLY A 201 -0.58 -0.31 2.80
CA GLY A 201 0.67 0.42 3.04
C GLY A 201 1.84 -0.48 3.46
N LEU A 202 1.56 -1.51 4.26
CA LEU A 202 2.55 -2.52 4.65
C LEU A 202 3.00 -3.37 3.45
N LEU A 203 2.07 -3.78 2.58
CA LEU A 203 2.39 -4.47 1.33
C LEU A 203 3.17 -3.57 0.38
N HIS A 204 2.78 -2.31 0.22
CA HIS A 204 3.51 -1.34 -0.59
C HIS A 204 4.97 -1.25 -0.13
N PHE A 205 5.22 -1.14 1.17
CA PHE A 205 6.58 -1.17 1.69
C PHE A 205 7.30 -2.51 1.41
N ILE A 206 6.65 -3.64 1.64
CA ILE A 206 7.25 -4.96 1.39
C ILE A 206 7.64 -5.13 -0.09
N TYR A 207 6.91 -4.56 -1.04
CA TYR A 207 7.23 -4.72 -2.46
C TYR A 207 8.10 -3.59 -3.03
N ALA A 208 7.85 -2.34 -2.62
CA ALA A 208 8.49 -1.14 -3.17
C ALA A 208 9.62 -0.56 -2.28
N ASP A 209 9.75 -1.01 -1.02
CA ASP A 209 10.72 -0.50 -0.03
C ASP A 209 10.60 1.02 0.24
N SER A 210 9.41 1.57 -0.05
CA SER A 210 9.04 2.98 0.10
C SER A 210 7.81 3.14 0.97
N LEU A 211 7.74 4.26 1.68
CA LEU A 211 6.54 4.63 2.45
C LEU A 211 5.38 4.92 1.47
N PRO A 212 4.14 4.59 1.85
CA PRO A 212 2.96 4.98 1.07
C PRO A 212 2.89 6.50 0.96
N ASP A 213 2.57 7.01 -0.23
CA ASP A 213 2.28 8.44 -0.42
C ASP A 213 0.94 8.74 0.26
N CYS A 214 1.00 9.32 1.46
CA CYS A 214 -0.18 9.61 2.26
C CYS A 214 -0.69 11.00 1.89
N CYS A 215 -1.56 11.10 0.89
CA CYS A 215 -2.18 12.35 0.46
C CYS A 215 -3.32 12.86 1.38
N ASP A 216 -3.50 12.25 2.56
CA ASP A 216 -4.64 12.51 3.45
C ASP A 216 -4.26 13.34 4.68
N SER A 217 -5.23 14.12 5.18
CA SER A 217 -5.16 15.00 6.36
C SER A 217 -4.78 14.30 7.68
N ASN A 218 -4.72 12.97 7.70
CA ASN A 218 -4.49 12.15 8.89
C ASN A 218 -3.13 11.41 8.88
N GLU A 219 -2.14 11.93 8.14
CA GLU A 219 -0.79 11.32 7.97
C GLU A 219 -0.22 10.75 9.28
N ASN A 220 -0.29 11.51 10.38
CA ASN A 220 0.21 11.06 11.70
C ASN A 220 -0.51 9.80 12.22
N THR A 221 -1.83 9.72 12.08
CA THR A 221 -2.62 8.56 12.55
C THR A 221 -2.31 7.32 11.71
N THR A 222 -2.23 7.49 10.39
CA THR A 222 -1.83 6.42 9.47
C THR A 222 -0.41 5.92 9.79
N MET A 223 0.53 6.84 10.05
CA MET A 223 1.91 6.48 10.43
C MET A 223 1.98 5.76 11.78
N GLN A 224 1.15 6.13 12.76
CA GLN A 224 1.05 5.42 14.04
C GLN A 224 0.56 3.98 13.85
N HIS A 225 -0.52 3.78 13.09
CA HIS A 225 -1.02 2.43 12.78
C HIS A 225 -0.04 1.61 11.95
N LEU A 226 0.67 2.24 11.01
CA LEU A 226 1.69 1.58 10.21
C LEU A 226 2.91 1.19 11.05
N LEU A 227 3.28 1.98 12.07
CA LEU A 227 4.32 1.62 13.04
C LEU A 227 3.93 0.36 13.84
N ILE A 228 2.69 0.31 14.35
CA ILE A 228 2.16 -0.87 15.07
C ILE A 228 2.22 -2.11 14.15
N ALA A 229 1.81 -1.95 12.89
CA ALA A 229 1.86 -3.00 11.89
C ALA A 229 3.30 -3.46 11.59
N ALA A 230 4.23 -2.51 11.41
CA ALA A 230 5.63 -2.79 11.15
C ALA A 230 6.27 -3.59 12.28
N ASP A 231 6.00 -3.22 13.53
CA ASP A 231 6.48 -3.94 14.71
C ASP A 231 5.89 -5.36 14.77
N ARG A 232 4.58 -5.51 14.57
CA ARG A 232 3.90 -6.81 14.55
C ARG A 232 4.48 -7.77 13.51
N TYR A 233 4.86 -7.28 12.33
CA TYR A 233 5.39 -8.10 11.23
C TYR A 233 6.92 -8.15 11.18
N GLY A 234 7.63 -7.55 12.14
CA GLY A 234 9.09 -7.55 12.20
C GLY A 234 9.78 -6.77 11.09
N LEU A 235 9.16 -5.68 10.62
CA LEU A 235 9.67 -4.81 9.55
C LEU A 235 10.46 -3.64 10.14
N ASP A 236 11.68 -3.89 10.61
CA ASP A 236 12.50 -2.90 11.33
C ASP A 236 12.76 -1.60 10.54
N ARG A 237 13.00 -1.71 9.22
CA ARG A 237 13.24 -0.54 8.37
C ARG A 237 11.99 0.31 8.21
N LEU A 238 10.82 -0.30 8.06
CA LEU A 238 9.55 0.41 8.01
C LEU A 238 9.27 1.12 9.34
N ARG A 239 9.47 0.40 10.46
CA ARG A 239 9.32 0.97 11.81
C ARG A 239 10.18 2.22 11.98
N ALA A 240 11.46 2.15 11.59
CA ALA A 240 12.38 3.29 11.67
C ALA A 240 11.96 4.48 10.79
N LEU A 241 11.38 4.23 9.61
CA LEU A 241 10.86 5.29 8.73
C LEU A 241 9.60 5.94 9.31
N CYS A 242 8.69 5.14 9.87
CA CYS A 242 7.51 5.65 10.58
C CYS A 242 7.93 6.48 11.81
N GLU A 243 8.90 6.01 12.61
CA GLU A 243 9.46 6.77 13.72
C GLU A 243 10.01 8.13 13.26
N ALA A 244 10.78 8.15 12.17
CA ALA A 244 11.36 9.38 11.65
C ALA A 244 10.30 10.40 11.21
N LYS A 245 9.21 9.93 10.58
CA LYS A 245 8.08 10.75 10.18
C LYS A 245 7.29 11.27 11.38
N LEU A 246 6.97 10.40 12.34
CA LEU A 246 6.27 10.79 13.57
C LEU A 246 7.08 11.78 14.41
N CYS A 247 8.41 11.69 14.40
CA CYS A 247 9.28 12.66 15.06
C CYS A 247 9.19 14.08 14.46
N GLN A 248 8.88 14.19 13.17
CA GLN A 248 8.71 15.50 12.49
C GLN A 248 7.33 16.10 12.76
N GLY A 249 6.32 15.25 13.00
CA GLY A 249 4.92 15.63 13.19
C GLY A 249 4.47 15.71 14.66
N ILE A 250 5.38 15.78 15.64
CA ILE A 250 5.00 15.85 17.07
C ILE A 250 4.33 17.20 17.36
N ASP A 251 3.10 17.17 17.86
CA ASP A 251 2.35 18.34 18.31
C ASP A 251 1.83 18.17 19.75
N VAL A 252 1.21 19.23 20.29
CA VAL A 252 0.71 19.28 21.67
C VAL A 252 -0.37 18.23 21.94
N GLN A 253 -1.20 17.90 20.95
CA GLN A 253 -2.30 16.96 21.06
C GLN A 253 -1.85 15.51 20.83
N THR A 254 -0.83 15.30 19.98
CA THR A 254 -0.35 13.98 19.56
C THR A 254 0.85 13.47 20.36
N VAL A 255 1.54 14.32 21.13
CA VAL A 255 2.73 13.91 21.88
C VAL A 255 2.43 12.82 22.91
N ALA A 256 1.27 12.85 23.56
CA ALA A 256 0.91 11.85 24.57
C ALA A 256 0.67 10.47 23.95
N THR A 257 -0.08 10.42 22.85
CA THR A 257 -0.35 9.16 22.11
C THR A 257 0.91 8.62 21.46
N THR A 258 1.73 9.49 20.87
CA THR A 258 3.00 9.12 20.23
C THR A 258 4.03 8.62 21.24
N LEU A 259 4.09 9.20 22.44
CA LEU A 259 4.94 8.72 23.53
C LEU A 259 4.49 7.35 24.05
N ALA A 260 3.18 7.15 24.21
CA ALA A 260 2.62 5.84 24.61
C ALA A 260 3.00 4.75 23.59
N LEU A 261 2.86 5.05 22.29
CA LEU A 261 3.25 4.15 21.21
C LEU A 261 4.76 3.87 21.21
N GLY A 262 5.58 4.90 21.44
CA GLY A 262 7.03 4.74 21.52
C GLY A 262 7.47 3.82 22.66
N GLU A 263 6.75 3.81 23.78
CA GLU A 263 7.00 2.88 24.89
C GLU A 263 6.53 1.46 24.57
N GLN A 264 5.30 1.32 24.06
CA GLN A 264 4.71 0.01 23.75
C GLN A 264 5.53 -0.77 22.71
N HIS A 265 6.09 -0.09 21.72
CA HIS A 265 6.85 -0.70 20.62
C HIS A 265 8.38 -0.52 20.75
N ASN A 266 8.87 -0.12 21.93
CA ASN A 266 10.31 0.08 22.22
C ASN A 266 11.05 1.00 21.23
N CYS A 267 10.39 2.04 20.72
CA CYS A 267 10.95 3.01 19.78
C CYS A 267 11.71 4.11 20.53
N GLU A 268 12.95 3.85 20.94
CA GLU A 268 13.76 4.77 21.76
C GLU A 268 13.95 6.17 21.16
N ARG A 269 14.10 6.28 19.83
CA ARG A 269 14.29 7.57 19.15
C ARG A 269 13.04 8.43 19.24
N LEU A 270 11.87 7.81 19.02
CA LEU A 270 10.58 8.47 19.13
C LEU A 270 10.31 8.93 20.57
N LYS A 271 10.59 8.08 21.56
CA LYS A 271 10.49 8.44 22.98
C LYS A 271 11.34 9.64 23.34
N ASP A 272 12.62 9.62 22.97
CA ASP A 272 13.53 10.72 23.26
C ASP A 272 13.10 12.03 22.57
N ALA A 273 12.55 11.97 21.35
CA ALA A 273 11.99 13.12 20.66
C ALA A 273 10.77 13.70 21.40
N CYS A 274 9.81 12.85 21.79
CA CYS A 274 8.64 13.25 22.58
C CYS A 274 9.05 13.88 23.92
N LEU A 275 10.01 13.29 24.63
CA LEU A 275 10.49 13.80 25.92
C LEU A 275 11.19 15.16 25.78
N ARG A 276 11.96 15.37 24.72
CA ARG A 276 12.56 16.68 24.41
C ARG A 276 11.49 17.73 24.11
N PHE A 277 10.44 17.34 23.41
CA PHE A 277 9.30 18.21 23.12
C PHE A 277 8.58 18.61 24.42
N ILE A 278 8.24 17.64 25.28
CA ILE A 278 7.61 17.88 26.59
C ILE A 278 8.52 18.74 27.50
N ALA A 279 9.83 18.52 27.49
CA ALA A 279 10.77 19.27 28.31
C ALA A 279 10.91 20.75 27.91
N SER A 280 10.35 21.18 26.77
CA SER A 280 10.39 22.56 26.31
C SER A 280 9.47 23.45 27.15
N ARG A 281 10.00 24.61 27.57
CA ARG A 281 9.46 25.44 28.67
C ARG A 281 8.08 26.04 28.38
N ASP A 282 7.75 26.22 27.10
CA ASP A 282 6.56 26.92 26.65
C ASP A 282 5.40 25.97 26.26
N VAL A 283 5.62 24.65 26.31
CA VAL A 283 4.67 23.65 25.82
C VAL A 283 4.17 22.72 26.93
N LEU A 284 4.95 22.53 27.99
CA LEU A 284 4.63 21.61 29.08
C LEU A 284 3.31 21.94 29.78
N SER A 285 3.01 23.22 30.03
CA SER A 285 1.74 23.64 30.64
C SER A 285 0.56 23.28 29.75
N ALA A 286 0.65 23.54 28.45
CA ALA A 286 -0.40 23.21 27.48
C ALA A 286 -0.62 21.69 27.36
N ILE A 287 0.46 20.89 27.34
CA ILE A 287 0.38 19.41 27.28
C ILE A 287 -0.33 18.86 28.52
N MET A 288 -0.02 19.38 29.71
CA MET A 288 -0.65 18.91 30.95
C MET A 288 -2.17 19.14 31.00
N GLU A 289 -2.69 20.10 30.24
CA GLU A 289 -4.14 20.33 30.15
C GLU A 289 -4.83 19.43 29.12
N THR A 290 -4.08 18.79 28.22
CA THR A 290 -4.66 17.87 27.24
C THR A 290 -5.24 16.61 27.90
N ASP A 291 -6.39 16.16 27.40
CA ASP A 291 -7.02 14.93 27.86
C ASP A 291 -6.14 13.71 27.57
N GLY A 292 -5.40 13.71 26.45
CA GLY A 292 -4.46 12.64 26.10
C GLY A 292 -3.35 12.44 27.14
N PHE A 293 -2.80 13.52 27.69
CA PHE A 293 -1.79 13.41 28.75
C PHE A 293 -2.39 12.97 30.09
N ARG A 294 -3.63 13.34 30.38
CA ARG A 294 -4.38 12.88 31.56
C ARG A 294 -4.65 11.38 31.50
N HIS A 295 -5.09 10.87 30.34
CA HIS A 295 -5.28 9.45 30.12
C HIS A 295 -3.97 8.66 30.18
N LEU A 296 -2.86 9.22 29.69
CA LEU A 296 -1.54 8.61 29.82
C LEU A 296 -1.12 8.49 31.30
N LYS A 297 -1.41 9.52 32.11
CA LYS A 297 -1.16 9.53 33.55
C LYS A 297 -1.93 8.43 34.29
N GLU A 298 -3.17 8.20 33.90
CA GLU A 298 -4.03 7.17 34.49
C GLU A 298 -3.65 5.76 34.01
N SER A 299 -3.30 5.61 32.73
CA SER A 299 -3.02 4.30 32.14
C SER A 299 -1.64 3.75 32.53
N CYS A 300 -0.62 4.61 32.69
CA CYS A 300 0.76 4.20 32.94
C CYS A 300 1.49 5.14 33.92
N PRO A 301 1.31 4.98 35.26
CA PRO A 301 1.96 5.84 36.25
C PRO A 301 3.50 5.72 36.28
N LEU A 302 4.06 4.57 35.90
CA LEU A 302 5.52 4.35 35.85
C LEU A 302 6.20 5.21 34.77
N ILE A 303 5.49 5.51 33.68
CA ILE A 303 6.01 6.36 32.59
C ILE A 303 6.19 7.80 33.09
N LEU A 304 5.33 8.27 33.99
CA LEU A 304 5.43 9.62 34.57
C LEU A 304 6.67 9.82 35.44
N GLU A 305 7.07 8.80 36.20
CA GLU A 305 8.31 8.86 36.98
C GLU A 305 9.52 8.94 36.05
N ALA A 306 9.56 8.11 34.99
CA ALA A 306 10.61 8.13 33.98
C ALA A 306 10.66 9.46 33.19
N ILE A 307 9.49 10.02 32.84
CA ILE A 307 9.36 11.35 32.22
C ILE A 307 9.92 12.42 33.15
N SER A 308 9.50 12.43 34.43
CA SER A 308 9.92 13.44 35.42
C SER A 308 11.43 13.43 35.63
N GLU A 309 12.04 12.24 35.75
CA GLU A 309 13.47 12.07 35.92
C GLU A 309 14.25 12.49 34.66
N LYS A 310 13.79 12.09 33.46
CA LYS A 310 14.40 12.53 32.19
C LYS A 310 14.23 14.05 31.99
N ILE A 311 13.10 14.66 32.33
CA ILE A 311 12.91 16.12 32.28
C ILE A 311 13.86 16.83 33.25
N ALA A 312 14.02 16.31 34.47
CA ALA A 312 14.92 16.89 35.48
C ALA A 312 16.39 16.84 35.02
N THR A 313 16.82 15.73 34.41
CA THR A 313 18.17 15.61 33.84
C THR A 313 18.38 16.49 32.60
N PHE A 314 17.39 16.60 31.71
CA PHE A 314 17.42 17.52 30.57
C PHE A 314 17.52 18.99 31.01
N ARG A 315 16.75 19.39 32.03
CA ARG A 315 16.82 20.74 32.62
C ARG A 315 18.19 21.04 33.23
N LYS A 316 18.80 20.09 33.95
CA LYS A 316 20.16 20.22 34.51
C LYS A 316 21.26 20.35 33.44
N ARG A 317 21.15 19.60 32.33
CA ARG A 317 22.10 19.69 31.20
C ARG A 317 22.00 21.05 30.48
N ARG A 318 20.79 21.60 30.36
CA ARG A 318 20.56 22.88 29.69
C ARG A 318 21.07 24.08 30.49
N THR A 319 20.93 24.07 31.83
CA THR A 319 21.53 25.11 32.69
C THR A 319 23.06 25.06 32.75
N SER A 320 23.67 23.87 32.66
CA SER A 320 25.14 23.75 32.59
C SER A 320 25.74 24.31 31.30
N MET A 321 25.04 24.22 30.17
CA MET A 321 25.50 24.80 28.90
C MET A 321 25.31 26.32 28.79
N GLN A 322 24.39 26.90 29.57
CA GLN A 322 24.17 28.35 29.62
C GLN A 322 25.21 29.09 30.49
N HIS A 323 25.91 28.38 31.38
CA HIS A 323 27.00 28.93 32.20
C HIS A 323 28.39 28.84 31.53
N LEU A 324 28.47 28.34 30.30
CA LEU A 324 29.72 28.21 29.53
C LEU A 324 29.80 29.17 28.32
N ARG A 325 28.96 30.22 28.31
CA ARG A 325 29.00 31.32 27.35
C ARG A 325 29.23 32.64 28.07
#